data_AF-A0A1J5HMJ4-F1
#
_entry.id   AF-A0A1J5HMJ4-F1
#
_cell.length_a   1.000
_cell.length_b   1.000
_cell.length_c   1.000
_cell.angle_alpha   90.00
_cell.angle_beta   90.00
_cell.angle_gamma   90.00
#
_symmetry.space_group_name_H-M   'P 1'
#
loop_
_entity.id
_entity.type
_entity.pdbx_description
1 polymer ?
#
loop_
_entity_poly.entity_id
_entity_poly.type
_entity_poly.pdbx_seq_one_letter_code
_entity_poly.pdbx_strand_id
1 'polypeptide(L)'
;MMFAFVAVLAVVLAAPGPLVAGAPGGAALCVNNATQESYHFTVRGIDSAGRAQGELGPGETLCLPFPGRGVVAAFETAESLEGCSRLVPAGGREALLAFGRFDRCAWATQDD
;
A
#
# COMPACT_ATOMS: atom_id res chain seq x y z
N MET A 1 30.09 53.72 -0.62
CA MET A 1 29.06 53.55 0.44
C MET A 1 28.65 52.09 0.43
N MET A 2 28.95 51.38 1.51
CA MET A 2 28.85 49.92 1.64
C MET A 2 27.62 49.63 2.51
N PHE A 3 26.60 48.95 1.97
CA PHE A 3 25.43 48.54 2.75
C PHE A 3 25.40 47.01 2.83
N ALA A 4 25.76 46.52 4.02
CA ALA A 4 25.64 45.12 4.41
C ALA A 4 24.18 44.77 4.65
N PHE A 5 23.65 43.77 3.95
CA PHE A 5 22.36 43.16 4.30
C PHE A 5 22.61 41.92 5.16
N VAL A 6 22.14 42.02 6.40
CA VAL A 6 22.18 40.98 7.42
C VAL A 6 21.21 39.86 7.04
N ALA A 7 21.72 38.62 6.97
CA ALA A 7 20.92 37.43 6.78
C ALA A 7 20.14 37.10 8.07
N VAL A 8 18.81 37.03 7.98
CA VAL A 8 17.96 36.54 9.07
C VAL A 8 17.72 35.05 8.86
N LEU A 9 18.39 34.24 9.67
CA LEU A 9 18.22 32.79 9.71
C LEU A 9 17.00 32.47 10.59
N ALA A 10 15.85 32.14 9.98
CA ALA A 10 14.68 31.70 10.71
C ALA A 10 14.80 30.19 11.01
N VAL A 11 15.11 29.85 12.27
CA VAL A 11 15.07 28.46 12.76
C VAL A 11 13.60 28.10 13.01
N VAL A 12 13.03 27.28 12.14
CA VAL A 12 11.68 26.70 12.34
C VAL A 12 11.81 25.53 13.30
N LEU A 13 11.34 25.74 14.54
CA LEU A 13 11.15 24.69 15.54
C LEU A 13 10.05 23.73 15.08
N ALA A 14 10.43 22.52 14.66
CA ALA A 14 9.48 21.44 14.38
C ALA A 14 8.94 20.89 15.71
N ALA A 15 7.65 21.11 15.98
CA ALA A 15 6.97 20.47 17.09
C ALA A 15 6.71 18.98 16.77
N PRO A 16 7.00 18.05 17.68
CA PRO A 16 6.61 16.65 17.52
C PRO A 16 5.08 16.55 17.65
N GLY A 17 4.41 16.26 16.54
CA GLY A 17 2.99 15.93 16.54
C GLY A 17 2.71 14.60 17.25
N PRO A 18 1.54 14.42 17.87
CA PRO A 18 1.19 13.18 18.54
C PRO A 18 1.10 12.03 17.53
N LEU A 19 1.83 10.95 17.82
CA LEU A 19 1.67 9.66 17.15
C LEU A 19 0.28 9.11 17.50
N VAL A 20 -0.66 9.18 16.56
CA VAL A 20 -1.93 8.47 16.67
C VAL A 20 -1.63 6.98 16.44
N ALA A 21 -1.57 6.21 17.53
CA ALA A 21 -1.59 4.76 17.48
C ALA A 21 -2.97 4.32 16.98
N GLY A 22 -3.01 3.65 15.83
CA GLY A 22 -4.25 3.12 15.25
C GLY A 22 -4.91 2.10 16.17
N ALA A 23 -6.23 2.22 16.34
CA ALA A 23 -7.05 1.22 17.01
C ALA A 23 -6.84 -0.17 16.38
N PRO A 24 -6.97 -1.28 17.13
CA PRO A 24 -6.91 -2.63 16.57
C PRO A 24 -8.04 -2.74 15.54
N GLY A 25 -7.65 -2.62 14.27
CA GLY A 25 -8.56 -2.57 13.14
C GLY A 25 -9.30 -3.89 13.01
N GLY A 26 -10.60 -3.84 12.76
CA GLY A 26 -11.36 -5.04 12.41
C GLY A 26 -10.72 -5.80 11.25
N ALA A 27 -11.05 -7.08 11.11
CA ALA A 27 -10.52 -7.94 10.06
C ALA A 27 -10.49 -7.23 8.69
N ALA A 28 -9.30 -7.20 8.10
CA ALA A 28 -9.04 -6.51 6.84
C ALA A 28 -8.24 -7.43 5.92
N LEU A 29 -8.45 -7.28 4.63
CA LEU A 29 -7.59 -7.83 3.61
C LEU A 29 -6.59 -6.76 3.21
N CYS A 30 -5.30 -7.06 3.23
CA CYS A 30 -4.28 -6.08 2.89
C CYS A 30 -3.29 -6.60 1.86
N VAL A 31 -2.77 -5.69 1.04
CA VAL A 31 -1.64 -5.92 0.15
C VAL A 31 -0.59 -4.84 0.34
N ASN A 32 0.67 -5.26 0.44
CA ASN A 32 1.83 -4.40 0.51
C ASN A 32 2.64 -4.50 -0.79
N ASN A 33 3.20 -3.38 -1.25
CA ASN A 33 4.19 -3.38 -2.32
C ASN A 33 5.59 -3.48 -1.70
N ALA A 34 6.17 -4.68 -1.65
CA ALA A 34 7.53 -4.89 -1.16
C ALA A 34 8.58 -4.82 -2.30
N THR A 35 8.19 -4.33 -3.47
CA THR A 35 9.10 -4.07 -4.59
C THR A 35 9.69 -2.64 -4.51
N GLN A 36 10.57 -2.31 -5.46
CA GLN A 36 11.14 -0.96 -5.60
C GLN A 36 10.47 -0.12 -6.70
N GLU A 37 9.43 -0.65 -7.34
CA GLU A 37 8.67 0.04 -8.39
C GLU A 37 7.24 0.31 -7.91
N SER A 38 6.57 1.28 -8.53
CA SER A 38 5.14 1.53 -8.28
C SER A 38 4.29 0.65 -9.20
N TYR A 39 3.18 0.14 -8.67
CA TYR A 39 2.20 -0.64 -9.42
C TYR A 39 0.78 -0.31 -8.96
N HIS A 40 -0.19 -0.60 -9.83
CA HIS A 40 -1.60 -0.51 -9.46
C HIS A 40 -2.05 -1.79 -8.75
N PHE A 41 -2.64 -1.65 -7.57
CA PHE A 41 -3.14 -2.76 -6.79
C PHE A 41 -4.66 -2.74 -6.67
N THR A 42 -5.24 -3.93 -6.54
CA THR A 42 -6.64 -4.09 -6.13
C THR A 42 -6.74 -5.09 -4.98
N VAL A 43 -7.69 -4.85 -4.07
CA VAL A 43 -8.10 -5.77 -3.02
C VAL A 43 -9.59 -5.97 -3.14
N ARG A 44 -10.07 -7.21 -3.20
CA ARG A 44 -11.49 -7.54 -3.34
C ARG A 44 -11.88 -8.68 -2.40
N GLY A 45 -13.05 -8.58 -1.79
CA GLY A 45 -13.64 -9.71 -1.08
C GLY A 45 -14.21 -10.75 -2.05
N ILE A 46 -14.09 -12.04 -1.74
CA ILE A 46 -14.83 -13.10 -2.44
C ILE A 46 -16.29 -13.06 -1.95
N ASP A 47 -17.25 -13.23 -2.86
CA ASP A 47 -18.70 -13.22 -2.61
C ASP A 47 -19.28 -11.88 -2.09
N SER A 48 -18.54 -10.78 -2.27
CA SER A 48 -19.01 -9.43 -1.91
C SER A 48 -18.68 -8.40 -2.99
N ALA A 49 -19.38 -7.28 -2.97
CA ALA A 49 -19.06 -6.12 -3.82
C ALA A 49 -17.89 -5.27 -3.27
N GLY A 50 -17.28 -5.64 -2.13
CA GLY A 50 -16.21 -4.88 -1.50
C GLY A 50 -14.94 -4.86 -2.35
N ARG A 51 -14.46 -3.67 -2.69
CA ARG A 51 -13.24 -3.45 -3.47
C ARG A 51 -12.51 -2.19 -3.02
N ALA A 52 -11.19 -2.27 -2.96
CA ALA A 52 -10.27 -1.14 -2.88
C ALA A 52 -9.28 -1.22 -4.05
N GLN A 53 -8.78 -0.08 -4.51
CA GLN A 53 -7.72 -0.02 -5.52
C GLN A 53 -6.91 1.25 -5.41
N GLY A 54 -5.67 1.23 -5.88
CA GLY A 54 -4.79 2.40 -5.93
C GLY A 54 -3.39 2.05 -6.40
N GLU A 55 -2.68 3.07 -6.85
CA GLU A 55 -1.23 3.01 -7.08
C GLU A 55 -0.52 2.94 -5.73
N LEU A 56 0.39 1.97 -5.59
CA LEU A 56 1.24 1.83 -4.41
C LEU A 56 2.70 1.94 -4.83
N GLY A 57 3.42 2.89 -4.25
CA GLY A 57 4.87 2.95 -4.28
C GLY A 57 5.53 1.93 -3.34
N PRO A 58 6.89 1.91 -3.32
CA PRO A 58 7.64 1.01 -2.45
C PRO A 58 7.26 1.14 -0.97
N GLY A 59 6.93 0.02 -0.34
CA GLY A 59 6.55 -0.08 1.06
C GLY A 59 5.11 0.34 1.38
N GLU A 60 4.36 0.88 0.42
CA GLU A 60 2.97 1.30 0.65
C GLU A 60 2.02 0.11 0.75
N THR A 61 0.88 0.32 1.42
CA THR A 61 -0.10 -0.73 1.71
C THR A 61 -1.51 -0.26 1.40
N LEU A 62 -2.29 -1.14 0.76
CA LEU A 62 -3.71 -0.96 0.53
C LEU A 62 -4.48 -2.01 1.34
N CYS A 63 -5.46 -1.57 2.12
CA CYS A 63 -6.33 -2.45 2.89
C CYS A 63 -7.80 -2.23 2.56
N LEU A 64 -8.58 -3.32 2.61
CA LEU A 64 -10.02 -3.33 2.52
C LEU A 64 -10.58 -3.89 3.84
N PRO A 65 -11.34 -3.12 4.63
CA PRO A 65 -12.05 -3.65 5.80
C PRO A 65 -13.05 -4.71 5.36
N PHE A 66 -12.74 -5.98 5.59
CA PHE A 66 -13.53 -7.10 5.12
C PHE A 66 -13.25 -8.35 5.96
N PRO A 67 -14.29 -8.98 6.54
CA PRO A 67 -14.12 -10.09 7.49
C PRO A 67 -13.92 -11.45 6.82
N GLY A 68 -14.04 -11.55 5.49
CA GLY A 68 -13.95 -12.80 4.74
C GLY A 68 -12.64 -12.94 3.96
N ARG A 69 -12.55 -14.01 3.15
CA ARG A 69 -11.44 -14.25 2.21
C ARG A 69 -11.52 -13.31 1.02
N GLY A 70 -10.41 -13.10 0.33
CA GLY A 70 -10.40 -12.24 -0.84
C GLY A 70 -9.34 -12.58 -1.87
N VAL A 71 -9.17 -11.63 -2.77
CA VAL A 71 -8.17 -11.64 -3.82
C VAL A 71 -7.45 -10.31 -3.79
N VAL A 72 -6.13 -10.36 -3.79
CA VAL A 72 -5.27 -9.21 -4.09
C VAL A 72 -4.73 -9.38 -5.50
N ALA A 73 -4.54 -8.28 -6.21
CA ALA A 73 -3.93 -8.31 -7.53
C ALA A 73 -3.05 -7.08 -7.74
N ALA A 74 -2.00 -7.26 -8.54
CA ALA A 74 -1.09 -6.21 -8.98
C ALA A 74 -1.12 -6.12 -10.51
N PHE A 75 -1.00 -4.91 -11.01
CA PHE A 75 -1.03 -4.55 -12.42
C PHE A 75 0.04 -3.50 -12.70
N GLU A 76 0.54 -3.46 -13.93
CA GLU A 76 1.55 -2.47 -14.32
C GLU A 76 0.99 -1.04 -14.27
N THR A 77 -0.27 -0.86 -14.68
CA THR A 77 -1.04 0.39 -14.55
C THR A 77 -2.52 0.09 -14.30
N ALA A 78 -3.32 1.10 -13.98
CA ALA A 78 -4.77 0.98 -13.79
C ALA A 78 -5.54 0.50 -15.04
N GLU A 79 -4.99 0.73 -16.24
CA GLU A 79 -5.58 0.35 -17.53
C GLU A 79 -5.12 -1.04 -18.01
N SER A 80 -4.17 -1.65 -17.31
CA SER A 80 -3.65 -2.96 -17.67
C SER A 80 -4.75 -4.02 -17.53
N LEU A 81 -5.01 -4.76 -18.61
CA LEU A 81 -6.02 -5.81 -18.64
C LEU A 81 -5.55 -7.09 -17.94
N GLU A 82 -4.24 -7.33 -17.99
CA GLU A 82 -3.58 -8.52 -17.47
C GLU A 82 -2.64 -8.12 -16.34
N GLY A 83 -2.60 -8.94 -15.30
CA GLY A 83 -1.78 -8.72 -14.12
C GLY A 83 -1.41 -10.03 -13.46
N CYS A 84 -1.30 -10.01 -12.14
CA CYS A 84 -1.16 -11.21 -11.33
C CYS A 84 -2.03 -11.11 -10.09
N SER A 85 -2.54 -12.24 -9.61
CA SER A 85 -3.40 -12.26 -8.44
C SER A 85 -3.03 -13.36 -7.43
N ARG A 86 -3.49 -13.19 -6.19
CA ARG A 86 -3.33 -14.17 -5.12
C ARG A 86 -4.57 -14.22 -4.24
N LEU A 87 -4.96 -15.43 -3.85
CA LEU A 87 -6.01 -15.66 -2.87
C LEU A 87 -5.49 -15.32 -1.47
N VAL A 88 -6.30 -14.62 -0.69
CA VAL A 88 -5.97 -14.18 0.67
C VAL A 88 -6.99 -14.74 1.65
N PRO A 89 -6.57 -15.40 2.74
CA PRO A 89 -7.48 -15.87 3.78
C PRO A 89 -8.16 -14.69 4.49
N ALA A 90 -9.17 -14.98 5.32
CA ALA A 90 -9.84 -13.95 6.11
C ALA A 90 -8.86 -13.27 7.07
N GLY A 91 -8.84 -11.93 7.08
CA GLY A 91 -7.86 -11.15 7.83
C GLY A 91 -6.43 -11.21 7.29
N GLY A 92 -6.21 -11.86 6.14
CA GLY A 92 -4.88 -12.11 5.62
C GLY A 92 -4.22 -10.88 4.98
N ARG A 93 -2.89 -10.93 4.95
CA ARG A 93 -2.03 -9.90 4.38
C ARG A 93 -1.04 -10.54 3.41
N GLU A 94 -0.88 -9.93 2.25
CA GLU A 94 0.08 -10.37 1.23
C GLU A 94 1.03 -9.24 0.86
N ALA A 95 2.26 -9.59 0.47
CA ALA A 95 3.26 -8.66 -0.04
C ALA A 95 3.71 -9.09 -1.43
N LEU A 96 3.73 -8.15 -2.38
CA LEU A 96 4.33 -8.37 -3.70
C LEU A 96 5.85 -8.24 -3.57
N LEU A 97 6.58 -9.34 -3.75
CA LEU A 97 8.04 -9.37 -3.70
C LEU A 97 8.67 -9.08 -5.06
N ALA A 98 8.01 -9.51 -6.13
CA ALA A 98 8.43 -9.22 -7.50
C ALA A 98 7.21 -9.24 -8.43
N PHE A 99 7.11 -8.23 -9.28
CA PHE A 99 6.08 -8.18 -10.31
C PHE A 99 6.46 -9.07 -11.50
N GLY A 100 5.48 -9.79 -12.03
CA GLY A 100 5.63 -10.63 -13.20
C GLY A 100 4.32 -10.68 -13.99
N ARG A 101 4.38 -10.39 -15.29
CA ARG A 101 3.19 -10.44 -16.17
C ARG A 101 2.66 -11.87 -16.30
N PHE A 102 1.34 -11.99 -16.44
CA PHE A 102 0.60 -13.25 -16.62
C PHE A 102 0.75 -14.21 -15.42
N ASP A 103 0.27 -13.80 -14.24
CA ASP A 103 0.28 -14.60 -13.00
C ASP A 103 1.65 -15.09 -12.51
N ARG A 104 2.75 -14.43 -12.92
CA ARG A 104 4.13 -14.80 -12.54
C ARG A 104 4.71 -13.97 -11.39
N CYS A 105 3.86 -13.31 -10.62
CA CYS A 105 4.31 -12.54 -9.47
C CYS A 105 4.83 -13.44 -8.35
N ALA A 106 5.87 -12.98 -7.67
CA ALA A 106 6.34 -13.56 -6.43
C ALA A 106 5.65 -12.84 -5.26
N TRP A 107 5.10 -13.63 -4.34
CA TRP A 107 4.28 -13.14 -3.23
C TRP A 107 4.75 -13.77 -1.92
N ALA A 108 4.67 -13.01 -0.83
CA ALA A 108 4.82 -13.51 0.53
C ALA A 108 3.56 -13.23 1.34
N THR A 109 3.13 -14.23 2.11
CA THR A 109 2.13 -14.02 3.16
C THR A 109 2.82 -13.31 4.33
N GLN A 110 2.18 -12.28 4.85
CA GLN A 110 2.63 -11.60 6.06
C GLN A 110 1.80 -12.10 7.24
N ASP A 111 2.49 -12.62 8.24
CA ASP A 111 1.90 -12.84 9.56
C ASP A 111 1.90 -11.49 10.30
N ASP A 112 0.85 -11.24 11.10
CA ASP A 112 0.74 -10.05 11.95
C ASP A 112 1.80 -10.00 13.07
#